data_AF-A0AAP0C888-F1
#
_entry.id   AF-A0AAP0C888-F1
#
_cell.length_a   1.000
_cell.length_b   1.000
_cell.length_c   1.000
_cell.angle_alpha   90.00
_cell.angle_beta   90.00
_cell.angle_gamma   90.00
#
_symmetry.space_group_name_H-M   'P 1'
#
loop_
_entity.id
_entity.type
_entity.pdbx_description
1 polymer ?
#
loop_
_entity_poly.entity_id
_entity_poly.type
_entity_poly.pdbx_seq_one_letter_code
_entity_poly.pdbx_strand_id
1 'polypeptide(L)'
;MLEIIPQVTSHCRYGADLARQLTASLMNVLPTCGSIRISFSRRTPKQVSEILVREFHNHPKVYIWDGQDPNPHMGHLAWADAFVITADSVSMLSEACSTGKPVYVIGAERCTWKFAYFQKNLQERGMARPFTGDENIAERWIYPPLQDTKEAAKHVIRALAKRGWNLQP
;
A
#
# COMPACT_ATOMS: atom_id res chain seq x y z
N MET A 1 0.22 -8.27 9.48
CA MET A 1 0.27 -8.60 8.04
C MET A 1 0.83 -7.40 7.33
N LEU A 2 1.63 -7.56 6.27
CA LEU A 2 2.30 -6.44 5.64
C LEU A 2 2.46 -6.68 4.14
N GLU A 3 1.48 -6.23 3.38
CA GLU A 3 1.43 -6.39 1.92
C GLU A 3 2.26 -5.30 1.25
N ILE A 4 3.37 -5.68 0.60
CA ILE A 4 4.28 -4.75 -0.06
C ILE A 4 4.28 -4.98 -1.56
N ILE A 5 3.66 -4.07 -2.29
CA ILE A 5 3.59 -4.14 -3.75
C ILE A 5 4.34 -2.96 -4.35
N PRO A 6 5.60 -3.16 -4.81
CA PRO A 6 6.28 -2.18 -5.65
C PRO A 6 5.61 -2.15 -7.01
N GLN A 7 5.11 -0.98 -7.43
CA GLN A 7 4.88 -0.71 -8.84
C GLN A 7 6.13 -0.01 -9.39
N VAL A 8 6.36 -0.10 -10.71
CA VAL A 8 7.36 0.73 -11.38
C VAL A 8 6.62 1.73 -12.22
N THR A 9 6.92 3.00 -12.00
CA THR A 9 6.51 4.09 -12.88
C THR A 9 7.72 4.96 -13.17
N SER A 10 7.78 5.60 -14.33
CA SER A 10 8.87 6.54 -14.68
C SER A 10 9.02 7.70 -13.69
N HIS A 11 8.01 7.92 -12.85
CA HIS A 11 7.93 8.98 -11.86
C HIS A 11 8.34 8.52 -10.46
N CYS A 12 8.62 7.22 -10.27
CA CYS A 12 9.07 6.64 -9.00
C CYS A 12 10.26 5.71 -9.24
N ARG A 13 11.45 6.14 -8.81
CA ARG A 13 12.69 5.40 -9.06
C ARG A 13 12.93 4.37 -7.97
N TYR A 14 12.51 3.14 -8.24
CA TYR A 14 12.72 2.00 -7.35
C TYR A 14 13.80 1.08 -7.90
N GLY A 15 14.81 0.80 -7.10
CA GLY A 15 15.90 -0.11 -7.41
C GLY A 15 16.33 -0.93 -6.20
N ALA A 16 17.53 -1.52 -6.29
CA ALA A 16 18.12 -2.30 -5.20
C ALA A 16 18.23 -1.54 -3.88
N ASP A 17 18.34 -0.21 -3.92
CA ASP A 17 18.41 0.64 -2.75
C ASP A 17 17.08 0.68 -1.99
N LEU A 18 15.94 0.84 -2.69
CA LEU A 18 14.62 0.69 -2.05
C LEU A 18 14.44 -0.73 -1.50
N ALA A 19 14.86 -1.76 -2.23
CA ALA A 19 14.73 -3.15 -1.77
C ALA A 19 15.52 -3.39 -0.46
N ARG A 20 16.75 -2.85 -0.37
CA ARG A 20 17.57 -2.92 0.84
C ARG A 20 16.97 -2.14 2.00
N GLN A 21 16.51 -0.91 1.73
CA GLN A 21 15.81 -0.09 2.73
C GLN A 21 14.59 -0.82 3.27
N LEU A 22 13.73 -1.31 2.37
CA LEU A 22 12.55 -2.09 2.73
C LEU A 22 12.94 -3.30 3.57
N THR A 23 13.89 -4.12 3.12
CA THR A 23 14.35 -5.30 3.86
C THR A 23 14.79 -4.94 5.29
N ALA A 24 15.61 -3.89 5.45
CA ALA A 24 16.05 -3.45 6.77
C ALA A 24 14.88 -2.99 7.65
N SER A 25 13.97 -2.17 7.10
CA SER A 25 12.79 -1.71 7.83
C SER A 25 11.87 -2.86 8.23
N LEU A 26 11.70 -3.88 7.37
CA LEU A 26 10.94 -5.08 7.69
C LEU A 26 11.56 -5.90 8.81
N MET A 27 12.89 -6.07 8.79
CA MET A 27 13.62 -6.76 9.86
C MET A 27 13.43 -6.06 11.22
N ASN A 28 13.44 -4.72 11.23
CA ASN A 28 13.27 -3.95 12.46
C ASN A 28 11.86 -4.07 13.05
N VAL A 29 10.82 -4.18 12.22
CA VAL A 29 9.43 -4.29 12.68
C VAL A 29 8.94 -5.73 12.88
N LEU A 30 9.70 -6.73 12.45
CA LEU A 30 9.35 -8.15 12.64
C LEU A 30 9.09 -8.55 14.12
N PRO A 31 9.81 -8.00 15.11
CA PRO A 31 9.52 -8.26 16.53
C PRO A 31 8.17 -7.70 16.99
N THR A 32 7.69 -6.61 16.38
CA THR A 32 6.45 -5.92 16.78
C THR A 32 5.21 -6.42 16.05
N CYS A 33 5.36 -7.35 15.10
CA CYS A 33 4.24 -7.95 14.38
C CYS A 33 4.18 -9.49 14.50
N GLY A 34 2.99 -10.05 14.31
CA GLY A 34 2.77 -11.49 14.31
C GLY A 34 3.35 -12.17 13.06
N SER A 35 2.98 -11.69 11.88
CA SER A 35 3.52 -12.15 10.60
C SER A 35 3.46 -11.08 9.50
N ILE A 36 4.33 -11.24 8.51
CA ILE A 36 4.44 -10.42 7.29
C ILE A 36 4.02 -11.28 6.10
N ARG A 37 3.19 -10.71 5.22
CA ARG A 37 2.65 -11.39 4.03
C ARG A 37 2.93 -10.53 2.81
N ILE A 38 3.87 -10.93 1.99
CA ILE A 38 4.36 -10.15 0.86
C ILE A 38 3.77 -10.71 -0.43
N SER A 39 3.17 -9.86 -1.24
CA SER A 39 2.74 -10.16 -2.61
C SER A 39 3.39 -9.14 -3.53
N PHE A 40 3.81 -9.54 -4.72
CA PHE A 40 4.38 -8.61 -5.71
C PHE A 40 3.36 -8.35 -6.82
N SER A 41 3.42 -7.16 -7.43
CA SER A 41 2.67 -6.94 -8.68
C SER A 41 3.49 -7.37 -9.88
N ARG A 42 2.82 -7.57 -11.03
CA ARG A 42 3.47 -7.75 -12.34
C ARG A 42 4.45 -6.63 -12.72
N ARG A 43 4.38 -5.48 -12.06
CA ARG A 43 5.22 -4.30 -12.32
C ARG A 43 6.38 -4.16 -11.34
N THR A 44 6.51 -5.02 -10.34
CA THR A 44 7.64 -4.99 -9.40
C THR A 44 8.94 -5.30 -10.16
N PRO A 45 10.02 -4.50 -10.00
CA PRO A 45 11.30 -4.83 -10.63
C PRO A 45 11.80 -6.17 -10.11
N LYS A 46 12.25 -7.05 -11.00
CA LYS A 46 12.74 -8.39 -10.65
C LYS A 46 13.81 -8.35 -9.56
N GLN A 47 14.71 -7.36 -9.61
CA GLN A 47 15.77 -7.20 -8.61
C GLN A 47 15.21 -6.92 -7.20
N VAL A 48 14.08 -6.21 -7.09
CA VAL A 48 13.44 -5.94 -5.80
C VAL A 48 12.87 -7.23 -5.22
N SER A 49 12.10 -7.98 -6.01
CA SER A 49 11.51 -9.24 -5.54
C SER A 49 12.58 -10.28 -5.21
N GLU A 50 13.64 -10.40 -6.03
CA GLU A 50 14.77 -11.32 -5.78
C GLU A 50 15.48 -11.02 -4.45
N ILE A 51 15.73 -9.74 -4.13
CA ILE A 51 16.32 -9.36 -2.85
C ILE A 51 15.40 -9.78 -1.71
N LEU A 52 14.11 -9.41 -1.74
CA LEU A 52 13.20 -9.76 -0.65
C LEU A 52 13.04 -11.27 -0.48
N VAL A 53 12.93 -12.02 -1.58
CA VAL A 53 12.88 -13.49 -1.53
C VAL A 53 14.14 -14.05 -0.90
N ARG A 54 15.33 -13.61 -1.34
CA ARG A 54 16.60 -14.09 -0.79
C ARG A 54 16.71 -13.83 0.72
N GLU A 55 16.34 -12.63 1.17
CA GLU A 55 16.51 -12.25 2.58
C GLU A 55 15.48 -12.92 3.50
N PHE A 56 14.27 -13.23 3.01
CA PHE A 56 13.18 -13.73 3.84
C PHE A 56 12.73 -15.17 3.57
N HIS A 57 13.27 -15.88 2.57
CA HIS A 57 12.80 -17.23 2.19
C HIS A 57 12.74 -18.23 3.35
N ASN A 58 13.65 -18.12 4.33
CA ASN A 58 13.71 -19.01 5.50
C ASN A 58 13.18 -18.38 6.79
N HIS A 59 12.59 -17.17 6.73
CA HIS A 59 12.15 -16.49 7.95
C HIS A 59 10.77 -17.02 8.39
N PRO A 60 10.62 -17.55 9.62
CA PRO A 60 9.41 -18.29 10.04
C PRO A 60 8.14 -17.43 10.12
N LYS A 61 8.28 -16.11 10.25
CA LYS A 61 7.16 -15.15 10.30
C LYS A 61 6.85 -14.46 8.97
N VAL A 62 7.63 -14.71 7.92
CA VAL A 62 7.46 -14.05 6.62
C VAL A 62 6.98 -15.07 5.62
N TYR A 63 5.92 -14.72 4.90
CA TYR A 63 5.44 -15.51 3.78
C TYR A 63 5.39 -14.62 2.55
N ILE A 64 5.95 -15.14 1.45
CA ILE A 64 5.99 -14.46 0.17
C ILE A 64 5.14 -15.28 -0.79
N TRP A 65 4.12 -14.65 -1.36
CA TRP A 65 3.29 -15.28 -2.39
C TRP A 65 4.11 -15.46 -3.67
N ASP A 66 4.10 -16.67 -4.20
CA ASP A 66 4.91 -17.14 -5.33
C ASP A 66 4.23 -16.92 -6.70
N GLY A 67 2.98 -16.46 -6.71
CA GLY A 67 2.21 -16.22 -7.93
C GLY A 67 1.41 -17.42 -8.44
N GLN A 68 1.44 -18.57 -7.77
CA GLN A 68 0.76 -19.80 -8.23
C GLN A 68 -0.72 -19.84 -7.85
N ASP A 69 -1.03 -19.48 -6.60
CA ASP A 69 -2.40 -19.40 -6.09
C ASP A 69 -3.12 -18.12 -6.53
N PRO A 70 -4.45 -17.99 -6.39
CA PRO A 70 -5.15 -16.73 -6.61
C PRO A 70 -4.51 -15.57 -5.83
N ASN A 71 -4.53 -14.38 -6.42
CA ASN A 71 -3.95 -13.18 -5.81
C ASN A 71 -4.51 -12.96 -4.39
N PRO A 72 -3.66 -12.96 -3.35
CA PRO A 72 -4.11 -12.90 -1.95
C PRO A 72 -4.63 -11.52 -1.52
N HIS A 73 -4.58 -10.51 -2.40
CA HIS A 73 -4.90 -9.11 -2.09
C HIS A 73 -6.24 -8.90 -1.36
N MET A 74 -7.32 -9.57 -1.80
CA MET A 74 -8.62 -9.46 -1.10
C MET A 74 -8.58 -10.03 0.32
N GLY A 75 -7.88 -11.15 0.51
CA GLY A 75 -7.64 -11.71 1.85
C GLY A 75 -6.80 -10.77 2.71
N HIS A 76 -5.80 -10.11 2.10
CA HIS A 76 -4.99 -9.11 2.79
C HIS A 76 -5.82 -7.91 3.26
N LEU A 77 -6.66 -7.32 2.41
CA LEU A 77 -7.55 -6.22 2.82
C LEU A 77 -8.45 -6.61 4.00
N ALA A 78 -9.02 -7.81 3.95
CA ALA A 78 -9.92 -8.30 5.00
C ALA A 78 -9.19 -8.52 6.33
N TRP A 79 -8.04 -9.20 6.32
CA TRP A 79 -7.42 -9.75 7.54
C TRP A 79 -6.18 -9.01 8.04
N ALA A 80 -5.58 -8.13 7.26
CA ALA A 80 -4.40 -7.41 7.71
C ALA A 80 -4.71 -6.49 8.90
N ASP A 81 -3.76 -6.35 9.82
CA ASP A 81 -3.78 -5.33 10.88
C ASP A 81 -3.21 -3.99 10.41
N ALA A 82 -2.31 -4.02 9.43
CA ALA A 82 -1.61 -2.86 8.88
C ALA A 82 -1.16 -3.14 7.44
N PHE A 83 -0.78 -2.10 6.69
CA PHE A 83 -0.29 -2.20 5.32
C PHE A 83 1.01 -1.38 5.16
N VAL A 84 1.96 -1.84 4.34
CA VAL A 84 3.13 -1.06 3.90
C VAL A 84 3.17 -1.11 2.39
N ILE A 85 2.78 -0.03 1.74
CA ILE A 85 2.57 -0.01 0.29
C ILE A 85 3.55 1.00 -0.33
N THR A 86 4.04 0.74 -1.55
CA THR A 86 4.89 1.72 -2.23
C THR A 86 4.10 2.94 -2.67
N ALA A 87 4.77 4.10 -2.66
CA ALA A 87 4.15 5.38 -2.92
C ALA A 87 3.50 5.56 -4.32
N ASP A 88 3.81 4.70 -5.28
CA ASP A 88 3.23 4.76 -6.63
C ASP A 88 2.00 3.87 -6.81
N SER A 89 1.68 3.04 -5.82
CA SER A 89 0.56 2.11 -5.84
C SER A 89 -0.77 2.78 -5.44
N VAL A 90 -1.20 3.78 -6.22
CA VAL A 90 -2.38 4.63 -5.93
C VAL A 90 -3.65 3.83 -5.66
N SER A 91 -4.00 2.87 -6.52
CA SER A 91 -5.20 2.04 -6.33
C SER A 91 -5.15 1.26 -5.01
N MET A 92 -4.00 0.63 -4.73
CA MET A 92 -3.82 -0.17 -3.53
C MET A 92 -3.83 0.64 -2.25
N LEU A 93 -3.19 1.82 -2.28
CA LEU A 93 -3.28 2.76 -1.17
C LEU A 93 -4.72 3.22 -0.95
N SER A 94 -5.47 3.44 -2.02
CA SER A 94 -6.89 3.79 -1.90
C SER A 94 -7.70 2.65 -1.26
N GLU A 95 -7.50 1.41 -1.74
CA GLU A 95 -8.15 0.21 -1.23
C GLU A 95 -7.80 -0.06 0.24
N ALA A 96 -6.53 0.04 0.60
CA ALA A 96 -6.05 -0.11 1.98
C ALA A 96 -6.61 1.00 2.88
N CYS A 97 -6.62 2.27 2.41
CA CYS A 97 -7.22 3.39 3.13
C CYS A 97 -8.75 3.25 3.28
N SER A 98 -9.42 2.53 2.39
CA SER A 98 -10.85 2.21 2.54
C SER A 98 -11.13 1.19 3.65
N THR A 99 -10.11 0.54 4.22
CA THR A 99 -10.29 -0.34 5.39
C THR A 99 -10.32 0.43 6.72
N GLY A 100 -9.82 1.66 6.76
CA GLY A 100 -9.65 2.45 7.99
C GLY A 100 -8.54 1.94 8.93
N LYS A 101 -7.74 0.97 8.48
CA LYS A 101 -6.63 0.37 9.24
C LYS A 101 -5.31 1.11 8.99
N PRO A 102 -4.30 0.97 9.87
CA PRO A 102 -2.95 1.47 9.65
C PRO A 102 -2.41 1.27 8.23
N VAL A 103 -2.07 2.37 7.54
CA VAL A 103 -1.41 2.35 6.23
C VAL A 103 -0.09 3.12 6.32
N TYR A 104 0.98 2.44 5.94
CA TYR A 104 2.31 3.00 5.84
C TYR A 104 2.76 3.04 4.37
N VAL A 105 3.59 4.02 4.06
CA VAL A 105 4.06 4.30 2.69
C VAL A 105 5.57 4.30 2.66
N ILE A 106 6.15 3.50 1.76
CA ILE A 106 7.59 3.49 1.49
C ILE A 106 7.91 4.08 0.11
N GLY A 107 9.03 4.79 0.01
CA GLY A 107 9.54 5.33 -1.24
C GLY A 107 8.82 6.58 -1.74
N ALA A 108 8.16 7.34 -0.85
CA ALA A 108 7.50 8.60 -1.19
C ALA A 108 8.49 9.66 -1.67
N GLU A 109 9.67 9.70 -1.06
CA GLU A 109 10.81 10.56 -1.42
C GLU A 109 11.38 10.28 -2.82
N ARG A 110 11.04 9.12 -3.38
CA ARG A 110 11.50 8.67 -4.71
C ARG A 110 10.47 8.95 -5.81
N CYS A 111 9.31 9.48 -5.43
CA CYS A 111 8.19 9.75 -6.31
C CYS A 111 8.05 11.25 -6.61
N THR A 112 7.58 11.58 -7.81
CA THR A 112 7.29 12.95 -8.24
C THR A 112 5.86 13.08 -8.77
N TRP A 113 5.47 14.29 -9.18
CA TRP A 113 4.21 14.59 -9.86
C TRP A 113 2.97 14.17 -9.04
N LYS A 114 1.98 13.53 -9.67
CA LYS A 114 0.71 13.15 -9.03
C LYS A 114 0.87 12.14 -7.90
N PHE A 115 1.93 11.33 -7.90
CA PHE A 115 2.18 10.35 -6.83
C PHE A 115 2.58 11.05 -5.54
N ALA A 116 3.53 11.98 -5.62
CA ALA A 116 3.92 12.82 -4.48
C ALA A 116 2.73 13.62 -3.93
N TYR A 117 1.92 14.21 -4.82
CA TYR A 117 0.70 14.91 -4.42
C TYR A 117 -0.30 13.97 -3.72
N PHE A 118 -0.55 12.79 -4.28
CA PHE A 118 -1.47 11.82 -3.69
C PHE A 118 -1.03 11.37 -2.29
N GLN A 119 0.26 11.04 -2.11
CA GLN A 119 0.80 10.69 -0.79
C GLN A 119 0.63 11.80 0.23
N LYS A 120 0.96 13.03 -0.16
CA LYS A 120 0.82 14.20 0.70
C LYS A 120 -0.63 14.36 1.17
N ASN A 121 -1.60 14.21 0.28
CA ASN A 121 -3.02 14.28 0.64
C ASN A 121 -3.45 13.18 1.61
N LEU A 122 -2.98 11.94 1.44
CA LEU A 122 -3.28 10.85 2.38
C LEU A 122 -2.68 11.12 3.77
N GLN A 123 -1.46 11.66 3.82
CA GLN A 123 -0.78 12.01 5.07
C GLN A 123 -1.49 13.17 5.80
N GLU A 124 -1.83 14.24 5.08
CA GLU A 124 -2.54 15.40 5.64
C GLU A 124 -3.93 15.02 6.18
N ARG A 125 -4.56 13.98 5.62
CA ARG A 125 -5.83 13.42 6.10
C ARG A 125 -5.65 12.41 7.25
N GLY A 126 -4.43 12.14 7.69
CA GLY A 126 -4.11 11.17 8.75
C GLY A 126 -4.30 9.70 8.35
N MET A 127 -4.47 9.42 7.06
CA MET A 127 -4.77 8.08 6.54
C MET A 127 -3.51 7.24 6.37
N ALA A 128 -2.41 7.88 5.99
CA ALA A 128 -1.13 7.22 5.74
C ALA A 128 0.01 7.88 6.51
N ARG A 129 1.02 7.08 6.87
CA ARG A 129 2.28 7.56 7.48
C ARG A 129 3.49 7.04 6.68
N PRO A 130 4.65 7.72 6.72
CA PRO A 130 5.89 7.13 6.20
C PRO A 130 6.20 5.79 6.89
N PHE A 131 6.81 4.86 6.16
CA PHE A 131 7.40 3.64 6.74
C PHE A 131 8.92 3.81 6.83
N THR A 132 9.46 3.88 8.05
CA THR A 132 10.90 4.01 8.29
C THR A 132 11.51 2.72 8.80
N GLY A 133 10.71 1.85 9.42
CA GLY A 133 11.17 0.65 10.12
C GLY A 133 11.29 0.83 11.63
N ASP A 134 11.00 2.02 12.15
CA ASP A 134 11.03 2.32 13.59
C ASP A 134 9.63 2.18 14.23
N GLU A 135 8.64 1.81 13.44
CA GLU A 135 7.26 1.75 13.88
C GLU A 135 6.96 0.49 14.70
N ASN A 136 6.17 0.67 15.74
CA ASN A 136 5.54 -0.45 16.45
C ASN A 136 4.28 -0.87 15.71
N ILE A 137 4.34 -1.97 14.96
CA ILE A 137 3.22 -2.45 14.12
C ILE A 137 2.05 -2.96 14.96
N ALA A 138 2.25 -3.22 16.25
CA ALA A 138 1.16 -3.53 17.18
C ALA A 138 0.30 -2.30 17.50
N GLU A 139 0.83 -1.08 17.30
CA GLU A 139 0.05 0.14 17.50
C GLU A 139 -0.95 0.34 16.37
N ARG A 140 -2.16 0.74 16.75
CA ARG A 140 -3.25 0.98 15.83
C ARG A 140 -3.64 2.45 15.88
N TRP A 141 -3.86 3.04 14.72
CA TRP A 141 -4.65 4.26 14.58
C TRP A 141 -5.80 3.99 13.62
N ILE A 142 -6.87 4.75 13.80
CA ILE A 142 -8.05 4.70 12.96
C ILE A 142 -8.29 6.07 12.36
N TYR A 143 -8.92 6.07 11.20
CA TYR A 143 -9.34 7.27 10.48
C TYR A 143 -10.64 6.94 9.73
N PRO A 144 -11.44 7.96 9.36
CA PRO A 144 -12.62 7.73 8.52
C PRO A 144 -12.21 7.02 7.21
N PRO A 145 -12.77 5.84 6.91
CA PRO A 145 -12.41 5.10 5.70
C PRO A 145 -12.52 5.95 4.44
N LEU A 146 -11.55 5.79 3.54
CA LEU A 146 -11.57 6.47 2.25
C LEU A 146 -12.79 6.03 1.43
N GLN A 147 -13.56 7.01 0.93
CA GLN A 147 -14.78 6.77 0.13
C GLN A 147 -14.71 7.45 -1.25
N ASP A 148 -13.51 7.54 -1.84
CA ASP A 148 -13.28 8.31 -3.08
C ASP A 148 -14.18 7.89 -4.24
N THR A 149 -14.44 6.58 -4.41
CA THR A 149 -15.39 6.09 -5.42
C THR A 149 -16.80 6.62 -5.20
N LYS A 150 -17.26 6.66 -3.95
CA LYS A 150 -18.59 7.16 -3.58
C LYS A 150 -18.66 8.68 -3.77
N GLU A 151 -17.62 9.41 -3.39
CA GLU A 151 -17.56 10.86 -3.59
C GLU A 151 -17.51 11.22 -5.08
N ALA A 152 -16.67 10.53 -5.86
CA ALA A 152 -16.64 10.68 -7.32
C ALA A 152 -18.01 10.40 -7.95
N ALA A 153 -18.67 9.31 -7.55
CA ALA A 153 -20.03 8.98 -8.02
C ALA A 153 -21.03 10.09 -7.68
N LYS A 154 -21.02 10.62 -6.45
CA LYS A 154 -21.87 11.77 -6.06
C LYS A 154 -21.63 12.99 -6.95
N HIS A 155 -20.38 13.31 -7.26
CA HIS A 155 -20.04 14.43 -8.14
C HIS A 155 -20.57 14.23 -9.57
N VAL A 156 -20.43 13.02 -10.12
CA VAL A 156 -20.98 12.66 -11.43
C VAL A 156 -22.50 12.76 -11.44
N ILE A 157 -23.19 12.17 -10.46
CA ILE A 157 -24.66 12.24 -10.31
C ILE A 157 -25.12 13.70 -10.25
N ARG A 158 -24.46 14.54 -9.43
CA ARG A 158 -24.79 15.96 -9.32
C ARG A 158 -24.59 16.71 -10.65
N ALA A 159 -23.54 16.38 -11.41
CA ALA A 159 -23.28 17.00 -12.70
C ALA A 159 -24.32 16.61 -13.76
N LEU A 160 -24.79 15.35 -13.74
CA LEU A 160 -25.86 14.87 -14.61
C LEU A 160 -27.20 15.51 -14.27
N ALA A 161 -27.56 15.60 -12.99
CA ALA A 161 -28.80 16.24 -12.53
C ALA A 161 -28.89 17.71 -12.97
N LYS A 162 -27.77 18.46 -12.92
CA LYS A 162 -27.70 19.85 -13.43
C LYS A 162 -27.99 19.97 -14.94
N ARG A 163 -27.88 18.87 -15.69
CA ARG A 163 -28.19 18.78 -17.12
C ARG A 163 -29.58 18.18 -17.39
N GLY A 164 -30.38 17.93 -16.35
CA GLY A 164 -31.71 17.32 -16.45
C GLY A 164 -31.71 15.79 -16.50
N TRP A 165 -30.57 15.13 -16.29
CA TRP A 165 -30.45 13.67 -16.32
C TRP A 165 -30.51 13.11 -14.89
N ASN A 166 -31.49 12.27 -14.60
CA ASN A 166 -31.60 11.54 -13.33
C ASN A 166 -31.23 10.07 -13.54
N LEU A 167 -30.26 9.59 -12.76
CA LEU A 167 -29.92 8.17 -12.69
C LEU A 167 -30.92 7.48 -11.76
N GLN A 168 -31.56 6.40 -12.23
CA GLN A 168 -32.35 5.55 -11.36
C GLN A 168 -31.43 4.68 -10.48
N PRO A 169 -31.87 4.32 -9.25
CA PRO A 169 -31.09 3.48 -8.34
C PRO A 169 -30.68 2.14 -8.93
#